data_AF-A0A6A7YF49-F1
#
_entry.id   AF-A0A6A7YF49-F1
#
_cell.length_a   1.000
_cell.length_b   1.000
_cell.length_c   1.000
_cell.angle_alpha   90.00
_cell.angle_beta   90.00
_cell.angle_gamma   90.00
#
_symmetry.space_group_name_H-M   'P 1'
#
loop_
_entity.id
_entity.type
_entity.pdbx_description
1 polymer ?
#
loop_
_entity_poly.entity_id
_entity_poly.type
_entity_poly.pdbx_seq_one_letter_code
_entity_poly.pdbx_strand_id
1 'polypeptide(L)'
;MNNTVLERIFNVATELYMTNGKKSYPTVHQVRAIAKTDMNTTSEAMRQWRKEMDAEKSDQSNGSETFQKAISEATATLWSIAEHAAGENLRKAQKAWNTEKSELGEKTQTLINENEQLRYDLDLAKKINLDQAGELLDEMTYRKIAETALEEEKQKNQKLTELLNLQK
;
A
#
# COMPACT_ATOMS: atom_id res chain seq x y z
N MET A 1 -16.23 61.82 -40.85
CA MET A 1 -16.23 63.02 -39.99
C MET A 1 -16.13 62.55 -38.56
N ASN A 2 -14.99 62.79 -37.91
CA ASN A 2 -14.75 62.34 -36.53
C ASN A 2 -15.79 62.98 -35.62
N ASN A 3 -16.59 62.15 -34.96
CA ASN A 3 -17.61 62.62 -34.05
C ASN A 3 -16.92 62.95 -32.72
N THR A 4 -16.29 64.12 -32.65
CA THR A 4 -15.56 64.64 -31.48
C THR A 4 -16.38 64.64 -30.19
N VAL A 5 -17.71 64.60 -30.33
CA VAL A 5 -18.67 64.48 -29.22
C VAL A 5 -18.74 63.04 -28.70
N LEU A 6 -18.74 62.02 -29.56
CA LEU A 6 -18.70 60.61 -29.15
C LEU A 6 -17.40 60.27 -28.43
N GLU A 7 -16.26 60.70 -28.98
CA GLU A 7 -14.94 60.49 -28.36
C GLU A 7 -14.88 61.12 -26.96
N ARG A 8 -15.41 62.34 -26.79
CA ARG A 8 -15.51 62.99 -25.48
C ARG A 8 -16.38 62.21 -24.50
N ILE A 9 -17.53 61.70 -24.95
CA ILE A 9 -18.42 60.89 -24.11
C ILE A 9 -17.74 59.57 -23.69
N PHE A 10 -17.03 58.91 -24.61
CA PHE A 10 -16.32 57.66 -24.34
C PHE A 10 -15.17 57.87 -23.34
N ASN A 11 -14.41 58.95 -23.51
CA ASN A 11 -13.32 59.30 -22.60
C ASN A 11 -13.85 59.57 -21.18
N VAL A 12 -14.91 60.39 -21.06
CA VAL A 12 -15.55 60.68 -19.76
C VAL A 12 -16.15 59.42 -19.13
N ALA A 13 -16.81 58.56 -19.91
CA ALA A 13 -17.35 57.30 -19.42
C ALA A 13 -16.24 56.37 -18.90
N THR A 14 -15.13 56.29 -19.63
CA THR A 14 -13.97 55.48 -19.26
C THR A 14 -13.30 56.01 -18.00
N GLU A 15 -13.11 57.32 -17.90
CA GLU A 15 -12.53 57.98 -16.73
C GLU A 15 -13.38 57.77 -15.47
N LEU A 16 -14.70 57.94 -15.56
CA LEU A 16 -15.63 57.67 -14.46
C LEU A 16 -15.62 56.19 -14.05
N TYR A 17 -15.55 55.30 -15.03
CA TYR A 17 -15.47 53.85 -14.79
C TYR A 17 -14.17 53.45 -14.08
N MET A 18 -13.03 54.03 -14.49
CA MET A 18 -11.74 53.81 -13.83
C MET A 18 -11.70 54.42 -12.42
N THR A 19 -12.23 55.64 -12.25
CA THR A 19 -12.27 56.34 -10.96
C THR A 19 -13.09 55.59 -9.91
N ASN A 20 -14.16 54.90 -10.34
CA ASN A 20 -14.96 54.02 -9.47
C ASN A 20 -14.34 52.61 -9.29
N GLY A 21 -13.07 52.42 -9.64
CA GLY A 21 -12.36 51.15 -9.51
C GLY A 21 -12.94 50.01 -10.37
N LYS A 22 -13.54 50.33 -11.53
CA LYS A 22 -14.17 49.36 -12.44
C LYS A 22 -15.34 48.57 -11.82
N LYS A 23 -15.94 49.05 -10.73
CA LYS A 23 -16.99 48.33 -9.98
C LYS A 23 -18.38 48.41 -10.63
N SER A 24 -18.70 49.53 -11.27
CA SER A 24 -20.01 49.76 -11.90
C SER A 24 -19.90 50.74 -13.05
N TYR A 25 -20.72 50.55 -14.08
CA TYR A 25 -20.79 51.46 -15.22
C TYR A 25 -21.35 52.83 -14.81
N PRO A 26 -20.78 53.93 -15.31
CA PRO A 26 -21.29 55.25 -15.01
C PRO A 26 -22.70 55.45 -15.60
N THR A 27 -23.50 56.27 -14.94
CA THR A 27 -24.84 56.61 -15.39
C THR A 27 -24.79 57.65 -16.52
N VAL A 28 -25.80 57.66 -17.40
CA VAL A 28 -25.91 58.65 -18.49
C VAL A 28 -25.91 60.09 -17.95
N HIS A 29 -26.50 60.31 -16.78
CA HIS A 29 -26.51 61.61 -16.12
C HIS A 29 -25.11 62.09 -15.69
N GLN A 30 -24.30 61.21 -15.07
CA GLN A 30 -22.93 61.54 -14.66
C GLN A 30 -22.05 61.90 -15.86
N VAL A 31 -22.18 61.13 -16.94
CA VAL A 31 -21.40 61.33 -18.17
C VAL A 31 -21.81 62.63 -18.86
N ARG A 32 -23.12 62.90 -18.96
CA ARG A 32 -23.67 64.15 -19.50
C ARG A 32 -23.15 65.39 -18.75
N ALA A 33 -23.16 65.34 -17.42
CA ALA A 33 -22.78 66.48 -16.59
C ALA A 33 -21.33 66.94 -16.85
N ILE A 34 -20.43 65.98 -17.12
CA ILE A 34 -19.01 66.24 -17.36
C ILE A 34 -18.73 66.47 -18.86
N ALA A 35 -19.32 65.67 -19.74
CA ALA A 35 -19.11 65.78 -21.20
C ALA A 35 -19.82 66.99 -21.83
N LYS A 36 -20.80 67.60 -21.14
CA LYS A 36 -21.59 68.76 -21.60
C LYS A 36 -22.26 68.51 -22.96
N THR A 37 -23.04 67.42 -23.06
CA THR A 37 -23.67 66.93 -24.31
C THR A 37 -25.19 66.72 -24.16
N ASP A 38 -25.92 66.55 -25.26
CA ASP A 38 -27.39 66.43 -25.28
C ASP A 38 -27.93 65.04 -24.86
N MET A 39 -29.24 65.02 -24.55
CA MET A 39 -30.13 63.87 -24.29
C MET A 39 -29.65 62.54 -24.88
N ASN A 40 -29.76 62.59 -26.19
CA ASN A 40 -29.95 61.44 -27.05
C ASN A 40 -28.57 60.91 -27.44
N THR A 41 -27.66 61.80 -27.82
CA THR A 41 -26.27 61.45 -28.17
C THR A 41 -25.55 60.76 -27.02
N THR A 42 -25.76 61.22 -25.78
CA THR A 42 -25.11 60.59 -24.61
C THR A 42 -25.67 59.20 -24.32
N SER A 43 -26.98 59.00 -24.49
CA SER A 43 -27.63 57.71 -24.26
C SER A 43 -27.21 56.67 -25.30
N GLU A 44 -27.15 57.06 -26.57
CA GLU A 44 -26.70 56.20 -27.68
C GLU A 44 -25.21 55.86 -27.54
N ALA A 45 -24.36 56.85 -27.27
CA ALA A 45 -22.93 56.66 -27.03
C ALA A 45 -22.67 55.73 -25.83
N MET A 46 -23.37 55.91 -24.72
CA MET A 46 -23.23 55.05 -23.54
C MET A 46 -23.68 53.61 -23.78
N ARG A 47 -24.67 53.39 -24.66
CA ARG A 47 -25.08 52.05 -25.07
C ARG A 47 -23.97 51.37 -25.88
N GLN A 48 -23.36 52.10 -26.82
CA GLN A 48 -22.26 51.60 -27.63
C GLN A 48 -21.01 51.33 -26.79
N TRP A 49 -20.62 52.26 -25.93
CA TRP A 49 -19.47 52.10 -25.03
C TRP A 49 -19.62 50.90 -24.08
N ARG A 50 -20.82 50.68 -23.50
CA ARG A 50 -21.07 49.48 -22.67
C ARG A 50 -20.91 48.19 -23.47
N LYS A 51 -21.40 48.17 -24.71
CA LYS A 51 -21.26 47.02 -25.61
C LYS A 51 -19.79 46.70 -25.90
N GLU A 52 -18.95 47.72 -26.09
CA GLU A 52 -17.51 47.56 -26.31
C GLU A 52 -16.79 47.07 -25.04
N MET A 53 -17.12 47.62 -23.87
CA MET A 53 -16.56 47.18 -22.58
C MET A 53 -16.95 45.74 -22.22
N ASP A 54 -18.18 45.33 -22.51
CA ASP A 54 -18.64 43.95 -22.28
C ASP A 54 -17.98 42.96 -23.25
N ALA A 55 -17.76 43.35 -24.51
CA ALA A 55 -17.03 42.54 -25.49
C ALA A 55 -15.56 42.34 -25.09
N GLU A 56 -14.88 43.39 -24.66
CA GLU A 56 -13.48 43.33 -24.22
C GLU A 56 -13.30 42.46 -22.96
N LYS A 57 -14.23 42.54 -22.00
CA LYS A 57 -14.23 41.67 -20.80
C LYS A 57 -14.41 40.19 -21.15
N SER A 58 -15.28 39.88 -22.12
CA SER A 58 -15.48 38.50 -22.57
C SER A 58 -14.21 37.89 -23.18
N ASP A 59 -13.42 38.71 -23.89
CA ASP A 59 -12.19 38.27 -24.54
C ASP A 59 -11.07 38.06 -23.49
N GLN A 60 -10.99 38.92 -22.47
CA GLN A 60 -10.02 38.78 -21.37
C GLN A 60 -10.33 37.64 -20.40
N SER A 61 -11.59 37.24 -20.27
CA SER A 61 -12.01 36.09 -19.45
C SER A 61 -11.50 34.76 -19.99
N ASN A 62 -11.24 34.68 -21.29
CA ASN A 62 -10.63 33.53 -21.93
C ASN A 62 -9.12 33.77 -21.97
N GLY A 63 -8.41 33.35 -20.92
CA GLY A 63 -6.94 33.39 -20.94
C GLY A 63 -6.40 32.78 -22.24
N SER A 64 -5.30 33.33 -22.79
CA SER A 64 -4.78 32.96 -24.11
C SER A 64 -4.89 31.46 -24.36
N GLU A 65 -5.47 31.07 -25.49
CA GLU A 65 -5.67 29.67 -25.88
C GLU A 65 -4.39 28.83 -25.74
N THR A 66 -3.23 29.47 -25.93
CA THR A 66 -1.90 28.89 -25.70
C THR A 66 -1.67 28.43 -24.26
N PHE A 67 -2.10 29.22 -23.27
CA PHE A 67 -1.97 28.90 -21.85
C PHE A 67 -2.90 27.76 -21.43
N GLN A 68 -4.16 27.79 -21.90
CA GLN A 68 -5.12 26.72 -21.61
C GLN A 68 -4.66 25.38 -22.21
N LYS A 69 -4.12 25.41 -23.43
CA LYS A 69 -3.54 24.24 -24.09
C LYS A 69 -2.32 23.71 -23.32
N ALA A 70 -1.42 24.59 -22.89
CA ALA A 70 -0.26 24.20 -22.10
C ALA A 70 -0.64 23.55 -20.75
N ILE A 71 -1.67 24.06 -20.07
CA ILE A 71 -2.20 23.44 -18.84
C ILE A 71 -2.77 22.05 -19.14
N SER A 72 -3.60 21.93 -20.17
CA SER A 72 -4.20 20.65 -20.57
C SER A 72 -3.12 19.60 -20.86
N GLU A 73 -2.11 19.96 -21.66
CA GLU A 73 -0.97 19.08 -21.98
C GLU A 73 -0.16 18.69 -20.74
N ALA A 74 0.11 19.64 -19.84
CA ALA A 74 0.82 19.37 -18.59
C ALA A 74 0.03 18.39 -17.69
N THR A 75 -1.28 18.58 -17.56
CA THR A 75 -2.13 17.69 -16.75
C THR A 75 -2.22 16.29 -17.35
N ALA A 76 -2.34 16.16 -18.68
CA ALA A 76 -2.33 14.88 -19.37
C ALA A 76 -0.99 14.15 -19.18
N THR A 77 0.12 14.89 -19.24
CA THR A 77 1.47 14.35 -19.02
C THR A 77 1.64 13.86 -17.58
N LEU A 78 1.24 14.66 -16.59
CA LEU A 78 1.30 14.28 -15.17
C LEU A 78 0.45 13.05 -14.88
N TRP A 79 -0.75 12.97 -15.45
CA TRP A 79 -1.61 11.80 -15.32
C TRP A 79 -0.94 10.55 -15.90
N SER A 80 -0.39 10.65 -17.12
CA SER A 80 0.29 9.52 -17.76
C SER A 80 1.49 9.03 -16.96
N ILE A 81 2.29 9.94 -16.39
CA ILE A 81 3.41 9.59 -15.52
C ILE A 81 2.92 8.88 -14.25
N ALA A 82 1.87 9.40 -13.62
CA ALA A 82 1.31 8.81 -12.41
C ALA A 82 0.73 7.40 -12.67
N GLU A 83 0.03 7.23 -13.78
CA GLU A 83 -0.53 5.93 -14.21
C GLU A 83 0.59 4.92 -14.49
N HIS A 84 1.64 5.33 -15.20
CA HIS A 84 2.80 4.48 -15.45
C HIS A 84 3.49 4.08 -14.14
N ALA A 85 3.75 5.04 -13.25
CA ALA A 85 4.38 4.77 -11.96
C ALA A 85 3.53 3.84 -11.07
N ALA A 86 2.21 4.02 -11.05
CA ALA A 86 1.28 3.14 -10.35
C ALA A 86 1.30 1.72 -10.94
N GLY A 87 1.29 1.60 -12.27
CA GLY A 87 1.40 0.32 -12.96
C GLY A 87 2.72 -0.41 -12.66
N GLU A 88 3.85 0.30 -12.68
CA GLU A 88 5.14 -0.27 -12.32
C GLU A 88 5.20 -0.72 -10.86
N ASN A 89 4.67 0.10 -9.94
CA ASN A 89 4.62 -0.24 -8.52
C ASN A 89 3.73 -1.46 -8.27
N LEU A 90 2.59 -1.56 -8.93
CA LEU A 90 1.72 -2.73 -8.87
C LEU A 90 2.44 -3.99 -9.37
N ARG A 91 3.12 -3.91 -10.51
CA ARG A 91 3.87 -5.05 -11.06
C ARG A 91 5.02 -5.48 -10.15
N LYS A 92 5.72 -4.53 -9.55
CA LYS A 92 6.79 -4.79 -8.56
C LYS A 92 6.23 -5.47 -7.31
N ALA A 93 5.14 -4.94 -6.75
CA ALA A 93 4.49 -5.52 -5.58
C ALA A 93 3.97 -6.94 -5.86
N GLN A 94 3.33 -7.15 -7.02
CA GLN A 94 2.86 -8.48 -7.42
C GLN A 94 4.01 -9.47 -7.56
N LYS A 95 5.13 -9.05 -8.16
CA LYS A 95 6.32 -9.90 -8.28
C LYS A 95 6.89 -10.25 -6.90
N ALA A 96 7.06 -9.25 -6.03
CA ALA A 96 7.57 -9.46 -4.67
C ALA A 96 6.68 -10.42 -3.88
N TRP A 97 5.36 -10.23 -3.93
CA TRP A 97 4.40 -11.11 -3.28
C TRP A 97 4.45 -12.54 -3.83
N ASN A 98 4.53 -12.71 -5.14
CA ASN A 98 4.66 -14.04 -5.75
C ASN A 98 5.96 -14.74 -5.31
N THR A 99 7.07 -13.99 -5.22
CA THR A 99 8.34 -14.51 -4.72
C THR A 99 8.23 -14.93 -3.25
N GLU A 100 7.73 -14.05 -2.39
CA GLU A 100 7.52 -14.35 -0.96
C GLU A 100 6.61 -15.55 -0.75
N LYS A 101 5.53 -15.65 -1.54
CA LYS A 101 4.61 -16.79 -1.50
C LYS A 101 5.31 -18.10 -1.90
N SER A 102 6.19 -18.07 -2.90
CA SER A 102 6.99 -19.23 -3.30
C SER A 102 7.95 -19.65 -2.20
N GLU A 103 8.70 -18.70 -1.65
CA GLU A 103 9.66 -18.93 -0.56
C GLU A 103 8.98 -19.48 0.70
N LEU A 104 7.82 -18.93 1.07
CA LEU A 104 7.01 -19.45 2.18
C LEU A 104 6.50 -20.86 1.90
N GLY A 105 6.12 -21.16 0.66
CA GLY A 105 5.73 -22.51 0.24
C GLY A 105 6.87 -23.51 0.41
N GLU A 106 8.06 -23.18 -0.08
CA GLU A 106 9.27 -24.00 0.04
C GLU A 106 9.67 -24.22 1.50
N LYS A 107 9.64 -23.16 2.32
CA LYS A 107 9.93 -23.25 3.75
C LYS A 107 8.92 -24.12 4.48
N THR A 108 7.63 -23.98 4.15
CA THR A 108 6.56 -24.80 4.75
C THR A 108 6.76 -26.26 4.39
N GLN A 109 7.07 -26.58 3.13
CA GLN A 109 7.33 -27.95 2.71
C GLN A 109 8.56 -28.53 3.41
N THR A 110 9.63 -27.74 3.56
CA THR A 110 10.84 -28.15 4.29
C THR A 110 10.51 -28.51 5.74
N LEU A 111 9.74 -27.65 6.43
CA LEU A 111 9.32 -27.92 7.81
C LEU A 111 8.43 -29.16 7.94
N ILE A 112 7.55 -29.40 6.98
CA ILE A 112 6.74 -30.63 6.95
C ILE A 112 7.66 -31.85 6.84
N ASN A 113 8.58 -31.84 5.88
CA ASN A 113 9.51 -32.96 5.66
C ASN A 113 10.40 -33.22 6.90
N GLU A 114 10.94 -32.16 7.50
CA GLU A 114 11.74 -32.27 8.74
C GLU A 114 10.91 -32.82 9.90
N ASN A 115 9.66 -32.39 10.03
CA ASN A 115 8.78 -32.90 11.08
C ASN A 115 8.44 -34.38 10.88
N GLU A 116 8.16 -34.79 9.63
CA GLU A 116 7.93 -36.19 9.29
C GLU A 116 9.15 -37.06 9.59
N GLN A 117 10.35 -36.58 9.24
CA GLN A 117 11.61 -37.27 9.55
C GLN A 117 11.82 -37.40 11.06
N LEU A 118 11.63 -36.31 11.82
CA LEU A 118 11.77 -36.33 13.28
C LEU A 118 10.78 -37.31 13.94
N ARG A 119 9.54 -37.40 13.42
CA ARG A 119 8.56 -38.36 13.92
C ARG A 119 8.98 -39.80 13.63
N TYR A 120 9.49 -40.06 12.43
CA TYR A 120 10.01 -41.37 12.06
C TYR A 120 11.20 -41.77 12.94
N ASP A 121 12.17 -40.88 13.11
CA ASP A 121 13.37 -41.13 13.92
C ASP A 121 13.01 -41.38 15.39
N LEU A 122 12.03 -40.64 15.92
CA LEU A 122 11.53 -40.80 17.27
C LEU A 122 10.82 -42.15 17.47
N ASP A 123 10.01 -42.58 16.51
CA ASP A 123 9.36 -43.89 16.56
C ASP A 123 10.37 -45.03 16.43
N LEU A 124 11.39 -44.86 15.58
CA LEU A 124 12.49 -45.81 15.47
C LEU A 124 13.29 -45.91 16.77
N ALA A 125 13.66 -44.77 17.36
CA ALA A 125 14.41 -44.72 18.62
C ALA A 125 13.62 -45.36 19.77
N LYS A 126 12.30 -45.13 19.83
CA LYS A 126 11.42 -45.81 20.80
C LYS A 126 11.41 -47.31 20.61
N LYS A 127 11.31 -47.78 19.36
CA LYS A 127 11.32 -49.21 19.06
C LYS A 127 12.63 -49.86 19.49
N ILE A 128 13.77 -49.26 19.13
CA ILE A 128 15.09 -49.75 19.54
C ILE A 128 15.21 -49.79 21.07
N ASN A 129 14.75 -48.76 21.78
CA ASN A 129 14.76 -48.75 23.24
C ASN A 129 13.90 -49.87 23.85
N LEU A 130 12.71 -50.12 23.27
CA LEU A 130 11.84 -51.20 23.73
C LEU A 130 12.47 -52.57 23.50
N ASP A 131 13.07 -52.79 22.32
CA ASP A 131 13.76 -54.03 22.00
C ASP A 131 14.94 -54.27 22.96
N GLN A 132 15.78 -53.25 23.20
CA GLN A 132 16.89 -53.31 24.16
C GLN A 132 16.41 -53.56 25.60
N ALA A 133 15.32 -52.94 26.02
CA ALA A 133 14.75 -53.16 27.34
C ALA A 133 14.24 -54.60 27.50
N GLY A 134 13.67 -55.18 26.43
CA GLY A 134 13.27 -56.59 26.39
C GLY A 134 14.47 -57.53 26.55
N GLU A 135 15.53 -57.32 25.79
CA GLU A 135 16.76 -58.12 25.87
C GLU A 135 17.38 -58.10 27.28
N LEU A 136 17.45 -56.91 27.90
CA LEU A 136 17.95 -56.76 29.27
C LEU A 136 17.08 -57.49 30.30
N LEU A 137 15.76 -57.43 30.15
CA LEU A 137 14.84 -58.16 31.02
C LEU A 137 15.05 -59.67 30.90
N ASP A 138 15.15 -60.18 29.67
CA ASP A 138 15.41 -61.59 29.41
C ASP A 138 16.75 -62.01 30.05
N GLU A 139 17.82 -61.26 29.83
CA GLU A 139 19.14 -61.53 30.43
C GLU A 139 19.06 -61.55 31.97
N MET A 140 18.37 -60.59 32.58
CA MET A 140 18.14 -60.55 34.03
C MET A 140 17.36 -61.78 34.52
N THR A 141 16.35 -62.24 33.78
CA THR A 141 15.60 -63.43 34.15
C THR A 141 16.46 -64.69 34.08
N TYR A 142 17.25 -64.86 33.01
CA TYR A 142 18.18 -65.98 32.88
C TYR A 142 19.21 -65.99 33.99
N ARG A 143 19.79 -64.82 34.31
CA ARG A 143 20.75 -64.69 35.42
C ARG A 143 20.12 -65.09 36.75
N LYS A 144 18.89 -64.65 37.03
CA LYS A 144 18.19 -64.98 38.28
C LYS A 144 17.93 -66.49 38.39
N ILE A 145 17.51 -67.14 37.31
CA ILE A 145 17.30 -68.59 37.27
C ILE A 145 18.62 -69.32 37.54
N ALA A 146 19.71 -68.91 36.88
CA ALA A 146 21.04 -69.50 37.08
C ALA A 146 21.54 -69.34 38.53
N GLU A 147 21.34 -68.16 39.12
CA GLU A 147 21.68 -67.89 40.53
C GLU A 147 20.89 -68.79 41.48
N THR A 148 19.58 -68.98 41.25
CA THR A 148 18.76 -69.90 42.06
C THR A 148 19.22 -71.35 41.94
N ALA A 149 19.53 -71.82 40.73
CA ALA A 149 20.00 -73.19 40.52
C ALA A 149 21.37 -73.44 41.18
N LEU A 150 22.28 -72.46 41.11
CA LEU A 150 23.58 -72.53 41.77
C LEU A 150 23.43 -72.62 43.29
N GLU A 151 22.51 -71.85 43.87
CA GLU A 151 22.25 -71.87 45.31
C GLU A 151 21.67 -73.20 45.76
N GLU A 152 20.75 -73.78 45.00
CA GLU A 152 20.22 -75.13 45.25
C GLU A 152 21.34 -76.19 45.24
N GLU A 153 22.27 -76.13 44.29
CA GLU A 153 23.41 -77.07 44.23
C GLU A 153 24.39 -76.88 45.39
N LYS A 154 24.66 -75.64 45.82
CA LYS A 154 25.47 -75.38 47.02
C LYS A 154 24.83 -76.00 48.26
N GLN A 155 23.51 -75.82 48.43
CA GLN A 155 22.78 -76.40 49.57
C GLN A 155 22.82 -77.93 49.55
N LYS A 156 22.67 -78.59 48.39
CA LYS A 156 22.81 -80.04 48.27
C LYS A 156 24.21 -80.52 48.65
N ASN A 157 25.25 -79.84 48.16
CA ASN A 157 26.64 -80.19 48.47
C ASN A 157 26.98 -80.01 49.96
N GLN A 158 26.45 -78.96 50.59
CA GLN A 158 26.58 -78.76 52.04
C GLN A 158 25.95 -79.92 52.82
N LYS A 159 24.69 -80.28 52.51
CA LYS A 159 24.00 -81.42 53.14
C LYS A 159 24.77 -82.74 52.95
N LEU A 160 25.30 -82.98 51.76
CA LEU A 160 26.10 -84.18 51.49
C LEU A 160 27.38 -84.21 52.34
N THR A 161 28.04 -83.06 52.49
CA THR A 161 29.25 -82.93 53.32
C THR A 161 28.93 -83.17 54.81
N GLU A 162 27.82 -82.64 55.29
CA GLU A 162 27.33 -82.88 56.66
C GLU A 162 27.05 -84.37 56.91
N LEU A 163 26.37 -85.05 55.99
CA LEU A 163 26.12 -86.50 56.08
C LEU A 163 27.41 -87.31 56.09
N LEU A 164 28.38 -86.94 55.25
CA LEU A 164 29.67 -87.64 55.17
C LEU A 164 30.50 -87.45 56.45
N ASN A 165 30.39 -86.29 57.09
CA ASN A 165 31.03 -86.03 58.38
C ASN A 165 30.35 -86.79 59.55
N LEU A 166 29.05 -87.08 59.47
CA LEU A 166 28.33 -87.88 60.48
C LEU A 166 28.63 -89.39 60.38
N GLN A 167 29.19 -89.86 59.26
CA GLN A 167 29.54 -91.26 59.04
C GLN A 167 30.99 -91.62 59.45
N LYS A 168 31.77 -90.66 59.94
CA LYS A 168 33.14 -90.84 60.45
C LYS A 168 33.16 -90.78 61.97
#